data_AF-A0A516GUR7-F1
#
_entry.id   AF-A0A516GUR7-F1
#
_cell.length_a   1.000
_cell.length_b   1.000
_cell.length_c   1.000
_cell.angle_alpha   90.00
_cell.angle_beta   90.00
_cell.angle_gamma   90.00
#
_symmetry.space_group_name_H-M   'P 1'
#
loop_
_entity.id
_entity.type
_entity.pdbx_description
1 polymer ?
#
loop_
_entity_poly.entity_id
_entity_poly.type
_entity_poly.pdbx_seq_one_letter_code
_entity_poly.pdbx_strand_id
1 'polypeptide(L)'
;MTSKKHISIGKITALISLIIGLIIFGTYYFTTNGELLFLGYGFVIFAGIINLIILIGILAKAQSDKTNRKKLLKTSGIMLLNIPIMFGCFWVAMMVLGNMRITFTNGTQNKLTEIKIFGCETEQIAELEPNESETVWVGITGDCSILVEYKENGIKKTETVAGYVTTGGGQKMKHRIDGKDKDIL
;
A
#
# COMPACT_ATOMS: atom_id res chain seq x y z
N MET A 1 -13.04 -17.98 34.21
CA MET A 1 -12.02 -16.92 34.07
C MET A 1 -12.59 -15.58 34.55
N THR A 2 -11.84 -14.76 35.29
CA THR A 2 -12.36 -13.49 35.85
C THR A 2 -12.57 -12.42 34.78
N SER A 3 -13.40 -11.41 35.05
CA SER A 3 -13.62 -10.28 34.12
C SER A 3 -12.36 -9.46 33.89
N LYS A 4 -11.51 -9.30 34.93
CA LYS A 4 -10.19 -8.67 34.80
C LYS A 4 -9.31 -9.39 33.78
N LYS A 5 -9.29 -10.73 33.81
CA LYS A 5 -8.49 -11.53 32.86
C LYS A 5 -9.03 -11.44 31.43
N HIS A 6 -10.35 -11.45 31.23
CA HIS A 6 -10.95 -11.22 29.90
C HIS A 6 -10.57 -9.85 29.33
N ILE A 7 -10.65 -8.80 30.14
CA ILE A 7 -10.26 -7.44 29.75
C ILE A 7 -8.78 -7.37 29.34
N SER A 8 -7.90 -7.97 30.13
CA SER A 8 -6.45 -7.97 29.85
C SER A 8 -6.14 -8.70 28.55
N ILE A 9 -6.70 -9.90 28.36
CA ILE A 9 -6.48 -10.70 27.15
C ILE A 9 -6.98 -9.94 25.93
N GLY A 10 -8.20 -9.40 25.96
CA GLY A 10 -8.76 -8.65 24.83
C GLY A 10 -7.90 -7.44 24.42
N LYS A 11 -7.41 -6.67 25.39
CA LYS A 11 -6.54 -5.51 25.11
C LYS A 11 -5.19 -5.93 24.52
N ILE A 12 -4.54 -6.93 25.11
CA ILE A 12 -3.22 -7.40 24.68
C ILE A 12 -3.34 -8.01 23.28
N THR A 13 -4.34 -8.85 23.03
CA THR A 13 -4.55 -9.46 21.72
C THR A 13 -4.83 -8.41 20.65
N ALA A 14 -5.70 -7.42 20.93
CA ALA A 14 -5.95 -6.33 19.99
C ALA A 14 -4.67 -5.58 19.63
N LEU A 15 -3.88 -5.21 20.63
CA LEU A 15 -2.65 -4.45 20.43
C LEU A 15 -1.61 -5.25 19.64
N ILE A 16 -1.35 -6.50 20.03
CA ILE A 16 -0.37 -7.35 19.35
C ILE A 16 -0.78 -7.60 17.90
N SER A 17 -2.07 -7.91 17.66
CA SER A 17 -2.57 -8.15 16.31
C SER A 17 -2.43 -6.91 15.42
N LEU A 18 -2.71 -5.72 16.00
CA LEU A 18 -2.58 -4.45 15.31
C LEU A 18 -1.11 -4.16 14.96
N ILE A 19 -0.19 -4.30 15.92
CA ILE A 19 1.23 -4.03 15.70
C ILE A 19 1.81 -4.94 14.62
N ILE A 20 1.55 -6.25 14.70
CA ILE A 20 2.05 -7.20 13.70
C ILE A 20 1.47 -6.88 12.32
N GLY A 21 0.16 -6.61 12.23
CA GLY A 21 -0.48 -6.23 10.98
C GLY A 21 0.11 -4.96 10.36
N LEU A 22 0.35 -3.93 11.17
CA LEU A 22 0.98 -2.68 10.72
C LEU A 22 2.43 -2.88 10.27
N ILE A 23 3.18 -3.77 10.93
CA ILE A 23 4.55 -4.11 10.51
C ILE A 23 4.51 -4.79 9.14
N ILE A 24 3.70 -5.83 8.96
CA ILE A 24 3.59 -6.54 7.67
C ILE A 24 3.19 -5.56 6.55
N PHE A 25 2.15 -4.76 6.80
CA PHE A 25 1.67 -3.76 5.85
C PHE A 25 2.73 -2.69 5.55
N GLY A 26 3.40 -2.17 6.58
CA GLY A 26 4.46 -1.17 6.41
C GLY A 26 5.62 -1.70 5.59
N THR A 27 6.10 -2.91 5.89
CA THR A 27 7.17 -3.56 5.11
C THR A 27 6.73 -3.77 3.65
N TYR A 28 5.49 -4.22 3.42
CA TYR A 28 4.94 -4.34 2.07
C TYR A 28 4.92 -2.98 1.34
N TYR A 29 4.42 -1.92 1.97
CA TYR A 29 4.34 -0.58 1.38
C TYR A 29 5.71 -0.05 0.92
N PHE A 30 6.76 -0.32 1.70
CA PHE A 30 8.11 0.13 1.40
C PHE A 30 8.81 -0.73 0.34
N THR A 31 8.66 -2.05 0.40
CA THR A 31 9.40 -3.02 -0.44
C THR A 31 8.66 -3.47 -1.70
N THR A 32 7.34 -3.32 -1.75
CA THR A 32 6.46 -3.88 -2.80
C THR A 32 6.65 -5.38 -3.04
N ASN A 33 7.11 -6.13 -2.05
CA ASN A 33 7.29 -7.57 -2.19
C ASN A 33 5.94 -8.32 -2.12
N GLY A 34 5.57 -9.02 -3.19
CA GLY A 34 4.33 -9.80 -3.28
C GLY A 34 4.19 -10.92 -2.23
N GLU A 35 5.30 -11.47 -1.73
CA GLU A 35 5.27 -12.48 -0.65
C GLU A 35 4.71 -11.90 0.65
N LEU A 36 4.98 -10.62 0.95
CA LEU A 36 4.45 -9.94 2.13
C LEU A 36 2.94 -9.69 2.03
N LEU A 37 2.43 -9.51 0.81
CA LEU A 37 0.99 -9.43 0.55
C LEU A 37 0.30 -10.75 0.91
N PHE A 38 0.85 -11.87 0.43
CA PHE A 38 0.35 -13.21 0.75
C PHE A 38 0.40 -13.49 2.26
N LEU A 39 1.53 -13.20 2.90
CA LEU A 39 1.70 -13.30 4.36
C LEU A 39 0.67 -12.44 5.11
N GLY A 40 0.44 -11.21 4.62
CA GLY A 40 -0.55 -10.28 5.18
C GLY A 40 -1.97 -10.83 5.12
N TYR A 41 -2.39 -11.39 3.99
CA TYR A 41 -3.71 -12.02 3.87
C TYR A 41 -3.89 -13.20 4.83
N GLY A 42 -2.89 -14.08 4.91
CA GLY A 42 -2.90 -15.21 5.85
C GLY A 42 -2.98 -14.74 7.30
N PHE A 43 -2.20 -13.71 7.65
CA PHE A 43 -2.21 -13.10 8.99
C PHE A 43 -3.58 -12.52 9.34
N VAL A 44 -4.22 -11.78 8.43
CA VAL A 44 -5.54 -11.18 8.69
C VAL A 44 -6.59 -12.24 8.99
N ILE A 45 -6.63 -13.35 8.25
CA ILE A 45 -7.57 -14.45 8.49
C ILE A 45 -7.30 -15.06 9.88
N PHE A 46 -6.04 -15.41 10.16
CA PHE A 46 -5.66 -16.05 11.42
C PHE A 46 -5.93 -15.16 12.64
N ALA A 47 -5.46 -13.90 12.60
CA ALA A 47 -5.69 -12.92 13.64
C ALA A 47 -7.18 -12.60 13.79
N GLY A 48 -7.93 -12.56 12.70
CA GLY A 48 -9.37 -12.36 12.69
C GLY A 48 -10.11 -13.43 13.49
N ILE A 49 -9.79 -14.71 13.26
CA ILE A 49 -10.38 -15.84 14.00
C ILE A 49 -10.07 -15.73 15.50
N ILE A 50 -8.81 -15.49 15.87
CA ILE A 50 -8.40 -15.35 17.28
C ILE A 50 -9.12 -14.18 17.95
N ASN A 51 -9.15 -13.02 17.31
CA ASN A 51 -9.82 -11.83 17.84
C ASN A 51 -11.32 -12.06 17.98
N LEU A 52 -11.95 -12.78 17.04
CA LEU A 52 -13.37 -13.11 17.11
C LEU A 52 -13.70 -14.04 18.29
N ILE A 53 -12.93 -15.10 18.50
CA ILE A 53 -13.12 -16.03 19.63
C ILE A 53 -13.04 -15.28 20.96
N ILE A 54 -12.02 -14.43 21.13
CA ILE A 54 -11.82 -13.65 22.35
C ILE A 54 -12.95 -12.61 22.53
N LEU A 55 -13.36 -11.96 21.44
CA LEU A 55 -14.45 -10.98 21.46
C LEU A 55 -15.76 -11.63 21.92
N ILE A 56 -16.12 -12.80 21.37
CA ILE A 56 -17.30 -13.57 21.79
C ILE A 56 -17.21 -13.90 23.28
N GLY A 57 -16.05 -14.35 23.77
CA GLY A 57 -15.83 -14.63 25.19
C GLY A 57 -16.04 -13.41 26.09
N ILE A 58 -15.54 -12.23 25.68
CA ILE A 58 -15.73 -10.98 26.41
C ILE A 58 -17.20 -10.55 26.42
N LEU A 59 -17.89 -10.66 25.29
CA LEU A 59 -19.30 -10.29 25.15
C LEU A 59 -20.20 -11.22 26.00
N ALA A 60 -19.98 -12.53 25.96
CA ALA A 60 -20.67 -13.49 26.81
C ALA A 60 -20.42 -13.16 28.30
N LYS A 61 -19.18 -12.83 28.67
CA LYS A 61 -18.87 -12.43 30.04
C LYS A 61 -19.59 -11.13 30.45
N ALA A 62 -19.70 -10.17 29.54
CA ALA A 62 -20.37 -8.88 29.78
C ALA A 62 -21.87 -9.02 30.04
N GLN A 63 -22.52 -10.05 29.50
CA GLN A 63 -23.93 -10.37 29.79
C GLN A 63 -24.11 -10.87 31.23
N SER A 64 -23.20 -11.73 31.70
CA SER A 64 -23.26 -12.33 33.04
C SER A 64 -22.77 -11.42 34.18
N ASP A 65 -21.77 -10.56 33.93
CA ASP A 65 -21.16 -9.69 34.95
C ASP A 65 -21.58 -8.23 34.78
N LYS A 66 -22.77 -7.91 35.32
CA LYS A 66 -23.34 -6.55 35.26
C LYS A 66 -22.44 -5.49 35.92
N THR A 67 -21.69 -5.86 36.96
CA THR A 67 -20.78 -4.96 37.69
C THR A 67 -19.62 -4.49 36.81
N ASN A 68 -19.04 -5.39 36.00
CA ASN A 68 -17.92 -5.06 35.11
C ASN A 68 -18.32 -4.83 33.64
N ARG A 69 -19.62 -4.92 33.31
CA ARG A 69 -20.15 -4.86 31.93
C ARG A 69 -19.59 -3.69 31.12
N LYS A 70 -19.58 -2.47 31.68
CA LYS A 70 -19.07 -1.28 30.97
C LYS A 70 -17.61 -1.41 30.56
N LYS A 71 -16.77 -1.98 31.43
CA LYS A 71 -15.33 -2.20 31.14
C LYS A 71 -15.15 -3.28 30.07
N LEU A 72 -15.92 -4.36 30.14
CA LEU A 72 -15.89 -5.44 29.15
C LEU A 72 -16.32 -4.93 27.76
N LEU A 73 -17.43 -4.19 27.67
CA LEU A 73 -17.90 -3.61 26.41
C LEU A 73 -16.92 -2.58 25.85
N LYS A 74 -16.27 -1.76 26.69
CA LYS A 74 -15.21 -0.86 26.25
C LYS A 74 -14.04 -1.63 25.65
N THR A 75 -13.65 -2.77 26.24
CA THR A 75 -12.61 -3.63 25.67
C THR A 75 -13.05 -4.23 24.33
N SER A 76 -14.29 -4.71 24.21
CA SER A 76 -14.84 -5.15 22.92
C SER A 76 -14.74 -4.05 21.85
N GLY A 77 -15.09 -2.80 22.19
CA GLY A 77 -14.95 -1.66 21.28
C GLY A 77 -13.50 -1.39 20.85
N ILE A 78 -12.54 -1.49 21.78
CA ILE A 78 -11.10 -1.37 21.46
C ILE A 78 -10.66 -2.47 20.49
N MET A 79 -11.11 -3.72 20.68
CA MET A 79 -10.78 -4.81 19.76
C MET A 79 -11.37 -4.57 18.36
N LEU A 80 -12.61 -4.10 18.30
CA LEU A 80 -13.30 -3.80 17.04
C LEU A 80 -12.65 -2.64 16.26
N LEU A 81 -11.92 -1.75 16.92
CA LEU A 81 -11.17 -0.65 16.31
C LEU A 81 -10.07 -1.14 15.34
N ASN A 82 -9.62 -2.39 15.47
CA ASN A 82 -8.71 -2.99 14.49
C ASN A 82 -9.35 -3.20 13.11
N ILE A 83 -10.68 -3.36 13.04
CA ILE A 83 -11.40 -3.59 11.78
C ILE A 83 -11.33 -2.36 10.84
N PRO A 84 -11.70 -1.12 11.26
CA PRO A 84 -11.57 0.04 10.39
C PRO A 84 -10.12 0.34 10.02
N ILE A 85 -9.16 0.10 10.92
CA ILE A 85 -7.73 0.26 10.61
C ILE A 85 -7.31 -0.73 9.51
N MET A 86 -7.72 -2.00 9.63
CA MET A 86 -7.48 -3.02 8.61
C MET A 86 -8.05 -2.62 7.25
N PHE A 87 -9.28 -2.11 7.19
CA PHE A 87 -9.86 -1.60 5.94
C PHE A 87 -9.07 -0.43 5.36
N GLY A 88 -8.57 0.48 6.20
CA GLY A 88 -7.67 1.55 5.76
C GLY A 88 -6.36 1.00 5.16
N CYS A 89 -5.74 0.01 5.80
CA CYS A 89 -4.55 -0.66 5.26
C CYS A 89 -4.85 -1.37 3.92
N PHE A 90 -5.99 -2.07 3.80
CA PHE A 90 -6.39 -2.70 2.55
C PHE A 90 -6.64 -1.70 1.44
N TRP A 91 -7.31 -0.58 1.72
CA TRP A 91 -7.50 0.49 0.76
C TRP A 91 -6.17 1.00 0.21
N VAL A 92 -5.20 1.30 1.08
CA VAL A 92 -3.86 1.74 0.66
C VAL A 92 -3.12 0.64 -0.09
N ALA A 93 -3.24 -0.63 0.32
CA ALA A 93 -2.62 -1.74 -0.40
C ALA A 93 -3.17 -1.88 -1.84
N MET A 94 -4.48 -1.72 -2.02
CA MET A 94 -5.13 -1.70 -3.33
C MET A 94 -4.66 -0.51 -4.17
N MET A 95 -4.51 0.67 -3.57
CA MET A 95 -3.93 1.83 -4.25
C MET A 95 -2.51 1.53 -4.74
N VAL A 96 -1.67 0.90 -3.91
CA VAL A 96 -0.30 0.51 -4.30
C VAL A 96 -0.30 -0.53 -5.42
N LEU A 97 -1.19 -1.52 -5.36
CA LEU A 97 -1.31 -2.57 -6.39
C LEU A 97 -1.84 -2.04 -7.72
N GLY A 98 -2.70 -1.03 -7.67
CA GLY A 98 -3.32 -0.42 -8.84
C GLY A 98 -2.49 0.68 -9.50
N ASN A 99 -1.32 1.05 -8.95
CA ASN A 99 -0.53 2.16 -9.46
C ASN A 99 0.95 1.80 -9.61
N MET A 100 1.54 2.14 -10.75
CA MET A 100 2.99 2.18 -10.91
C MET A 100 3.53 3.45 -10.28
N ARG A 101 4.49 3.31 -9.36
CA ARG A 101 5.17 4.44 -8.70
C ARG A 101 6.54 4.60 -9.33
N ILE A 102 6.63 5.51 -10.29
CA ILE A 102 7.80 5.67 -11.15
C ILE A 102 8.54 6.94 -10.74
N THR A 103 9.76 6.79 -10.24
CA THR A 103 10.67 7.92 -10.04
C THR A 103 11.44 8.15 -11.33
N PHE A 104 11.08 9.20 -12.05
CA PHE A 104 11.80 9.68 -13.22
C PHE A 104 12.99 10.53 -12.78
N THR A 105 14.17 10.25 -13.32
CA THR A 105 15.38 11.07 -13.12
C THR A 105 15.87 11.57 -14.47
N ASN A 106 16.06 12.88 -14.63
CA ASN A 106 16.68 13.40 -15.85
C ASN A 106 18.15 12.97 -15.90
N GLY A 107 18.46 12.05 -16.80
CA GLY A 107 19.79 11.51 -16.99
C GLY A 107 20.64 12.23 -18.05
N THR A 108 20.05 13.21 -18.72
CA THR A 108 20.69 14.01 -19.76
C THR A 108 21.46 15.19 -19.16
N GLN A 109 22.21 15.91 -20.00
CA GLN A 109 22.90 17.16 -19.59
C GLN A 109 22.04 18.40 -19.84
N ASN A 110 20.85 18.24 -20.40
CA ASN A 110 19.97 19.34 -20.78
C ASN A 110 18.71 19.32 -19.93
N LYS A 111 18.07 20.48 -19.81
CA LYS A 111 16.73 20.57 -19.22
C LYS A 111 15.72 19.84 -20.11
N LEU A 112 14.88 19.02 -19.49
CA LEU A 112 13.76 18.37 -20.15
C LEU A 112 12.48 19.16 -19.89
N THR A 113 11.64 19.32 -20.90
CA THR A 113 10.35 20.02 -20.79
C THR A 113 9.22 19.22 -21.44
N GLU A 114 7.98 19.57 -21.09
CA GLU A 114 6.77 18.92 -21.64
C GLU A 114 6.81 17.39 -21.52
N ILE A 115 7.21 16.90 -20.35
CA ILE A 115 7.36 15.47 -20.10
C ILE A 115 5.96 14.88 -19.88
N LYS A 116 5.55 14.00 -20.78
CA LYS A 116 4.26 13.32 -20.77
C LYS A 116 4.47 11.84 -20.60
N ILE A 117 3.82 11.27 -19.61
CA ILE A 117 3.81 9.85 -19.34
C ILE A 117 2.45 9.34 -19.80
N PHE A 118 2.42 8.33 -20.66
CA PHE A 118 1.18 7.82 -21.25
C PHE A 118 1.26 6.31 -21.48
N GLY A 119 0.09 5.70 -21.64
CA GLY A 119 -0.05 4.25 -21.70
C GLY A 119 -1.32 3.81 -20.99
N CYS A 120 -1.22 3.63 -19.67
CA CYS A 120 -2.33 3.21 -18.82
C CYS A 120 -3.20 4.40 -18.39
N GLU A 121 -2.56 5.45 -17.87
CA GLU A 121 -3.11 6.77 -17.59
C GLU A 121 -2.14 7.82 -18.12
N THR A 122 -2.63 9.06 -18.31
CA THR A 122 -1.80 10.16 -18.78
C THR A 122 -1.43 11.07 -17.62
N GLU A 123 -0.13 11.21 -17.39
CA GLU A 123 0.44 12.08 -16.37
C GLU A 123 1.43 13.06 -17.01
N GLN A 124 1.71 14.18 -16.34
CA GLN A 124 2.62 15.21 -16.85
C GLN A 124 3.58 15.71 -15.77
N ILE A 125 4.82 15.88 -16.18
CA ILE A 125 5.85 16.61 -15.44
C ILE A 125 6.19 17.86 -16.27
N ALA A 126 6.16 19.03 -15.63
CA ALA A 126 6.38 20.29 -16.35
C ALA A 126 7.80 20.37 -16.94
N GLU A 127 8.79 20.09 -16.10
CA GLU A 127 10.21 20.15 -16.44
C GLU A 127 11.05 19.34 -15.46
N LEU A 128 12.24 18.92 -15.89
CA LEU A 128 13.27 18.34 -15.03
C LEU A 128 14.65 18.90 -15.40
N GLU A 129 15.35 19.48 -14.43
CA GLU A 129 16.75 19.88 -14.56
C GLU A 129 17.68 18.65 -14.56
N PRO A 130 18.93 18.77 -15.05
CA PRO A 130 19.88 17.65 -15.03
C PRO A 130 20.06 17.04 -13.64
N ASN A 131 19.86 15.72 -13.53
CA ASN A 131 19.86 14.92 -12.30
C ASN A 131 18.71 15.19 -11.32
N GLU A 132 17.76 16.04 -11.66
CA GLU A 132 16.52 16.18 -10.91
C GLU A 132 15.67 14.92 -11.02
N SER A 133 14.88 14.63 -9.99
CA SER A 133 13.98 13.48 -9.97
C SER A 133 12.61 13.83 -9.46
N GLU A 134 11.59 13.26 -10.08
CA GLU A 134 10.19 13.40 -9.69
C GLU A 134 9.50 12.04 -9.70
N THR A 135 8.58 11.82 -8.76
CA THR A 135 7.84 10.55 -8.66
C THR A 135 6.40 10.74 -9.09
N VAL A 136 5.99 9.98 -10.10
CA VAL A 136 4.64 9.98 -10.64
C VAL A 136 3.95 8.65 -10.36
N TRP A 137 2.65 8.71 -10.12
CA TRP A 137 1.79 7.55 -9.90
C TRP A 137 0.95 7.35 -11.16
N VAL A 138 1.14 6.24 -11.85
CA VAL A 138 0.40 5.92 -13.08
C VAL A 138 -0.56 4.79 -12.77
N GLY A 139 -1.87 5.04 -12.83
CA GLY A 139 -2.89 4.03 -12.59
C GLY A 139 -2.90 2.94 -13.67
N ILE A 140 -3.10 1.70 -13.25
CA ILE A 140 -3.14 0.52 -14.12
C ILE A 140 -4.61 0.12 -14.31
N THR A 141 -5.24 0.67 -15.35
CA THR A 141 -6.65 0.43 -15.67
C THR A 141 -6.89 -0.87 -16.45
N GLY A 142 -5.84 -1.49 -16.97
CA GLY A 142 -5.82 -2.75 -17.71
C GLY A 142 -4.40 -3.09 -18.14
N ASP A 143 -4.24 -4.04 -19.05
CA ASP A 143 -2.95 -4.39 -19.63
C ASP A 143 -2.47 -3.27 -20.58
N CYS A 144 -1.27 -2.74 -20.35
CA CYS A 144 -0.73 -1.57 -21.05
C CYS A 144 0.80 -1.55 -21.02
N SER A 145 1.40 -0.73 -21.88
CA SER A 145 2.81 -0.31 -21.79
C SER A 145 2.90 1.11 -21.26
N ILE A 146 3.97 1.48 -20.55
CA ILE A 146 4.21 2.85 -20.10
C ILE A 146 5.33 3.46 -20.94
N LEU A 147 5.03 4.60 -21.55
CA LEU A 147 5.95 5.38 -22.39
C LEU A 147 6.12 6.76 -21.77
N VAL A 148 7.28 7.36 -22.00
CA VAL A 148 7.52 8.77 -21.68
C VAL A 148 7.94 9.51 -22.94
N GLU A 149 7.29 10.64 -23.17
CA GLU A 149 7.59 11.59 -24.23
C GLU A 149 8.06 12.89 -23.61
N TYR A 150 9.10 13.50 -24.15
CA TYR A 150 9.70 14.70 -23.58
C TYR A 150 10.38 15.54 -24.67
N LYS A 151 10.66 16.81 -24.37
CA LYS A 151 11.49 17.66 -25.21
C LYS A 151 12.87 17.86 -24.59
N GLU A 152 13.90 17.62 -25.39
CA GLU A 152 15.29 17.96 -25.07
C GLU A 152 15.78 18.97 -26.11
N ASN A 153 16.16 20.18 -25.68
CA ASN A 153 16.54 21.27 -26.58
C ASN A 153 15.49 21.55 -27.68
N GLY A 154 14.20 21.43 -27.34
CA GLY A 154 13.07 21.60 -28.26
C GLY A 154 12.80 20.41 -29.18
N ILE A 155 13.67 19.39 -29.20
CA ILE A 155 13.49 18.17 -29.99
C ILE A 155 12.68 17.17 -29.18
N LYS A 156 11.58 16.71 -29.75
CA LYS A 156 10.70 15.71 -29.16
C LYS A 156 11.36 14.32 -29.20
N LYS A 157 11.37 13.63 -28.08
CA LYS A 157 11.89 12.26 -27.91
C LYS A 157 10.87 11.40 -27.16
N THR A 158 10.95 10.10 -27.37
CA THR A 158 10.10 9.10 -26.72
C THR A 158 10.98 7.92 -26.32
N GLU A 159 10.69 7.33 -25.16
CA GLU A 159 11.34 6.11 -24.70
C GLU A 159 10.34 5.24 -23.92
N THR A 160 10.56 3.93 -23.96
CA THR A 160 9.78 2.94 -23.22
C THR A 160 10.26 2.87 -21.77
N VAL A 161 9.30 3.02 -20.85
CA VAL A 161 9.52 2.95 -19.40
C VAL A 161 9.25 1.54 -18.89
N ALA A 162 8.14 0.94 -19.34
CA ALA A 162 7.78 -0.45 -19.04
C ALA A 162 7.04 -1.05 -20.25
N GLY A 163 7.51 -2.20 -20.73
CA GLY A 163 6.95 -2.87 -21.91
C GLY A 163 5.59 -3.50 -21.63
N TYR A 164 5.39 -4.05 -20.43
CA TYR A 164 4.12 -4.62 -20.01
C TYR A 164 3.82 -4.38 -18.54
N VAL A 165 2.63 -3.86 -18.27
CA VAL A 165 2.06 -3.65 -16.94
C VAL A 165 0.64 -4.21 -16.95
N THR A 166 0.29 -4.93 -15.88
CA THR A 166 -1.02 -5.57 -15.72
C THR A 166 -1.66 -5.18 -14.40
N THR A 167 -3.00 -5.22 -14.32
CA THR A 167 -3.75 -4.86 -13.11
C THR A 167 -3.28 -5.67 -11.90
N GLY A 168 -2.97 -4.98 -10.80
CA GLY A 168 -2.40 -5.60 -9.60
C GLY A 168 -0.88 -5.81 -9.65
N GLY A 169 -0.22 -5.46 -10.75
CA GLY A 169 1.24 -5.47 -10.91
C GLY A 169 1.94 -4.19 -10.43
N GLY A 170 1.22 -3.29 -9.74
CA GLY A 170 1.74 -2.02 -9.26
C GLY A 170 2.96 -2.20 -8.36
N GLN A 171 4.03 -1.48 -8.69
CA GLN A 171 5.30 -1.55 -7.98
C GLN A 171 6.04 -0.22 -8.01
N LYS A 172 7.12 -0.12 -7.24
CA LYS A 172 8.05 1.01 -7.31
C LYS A 172 9.11 0.73 -8.37
N MET A 173 9.37 1.70 -9.22
CA MET A 173 10.48 1.62 -10.17
C MET A 173 11.19 2.96 -10.27
N LYS A 174 12.45 2.91 -10.70
CA LYS A 174 13.22 4.10 -11.04
C LYS A 174 13.49 4.06 -12.52
N HIS A 175 13.23 5.16 -13.20
CA HIS A 175 13.48 5.32 -14.62
C HIS A 175 14.38 6.52 -14.84
N ARG A 176 15.57 6.29 -15.38
CA ARG A 176 16.48 7.38 -15.77
C ARG A 176 16.21 7.72 -17.23
N ILE A 177 15.80 8.96 -17.49
CA ILE A 177 15.55 9.46 -18.85
C ILE A 177 16.90 9.73 -19.51
N ASP A 178 17.26 8.92 -20.50
CA ASP A 178 18.56 8.98 -21.18
C ASP A 178 18.46 8.67 -22.69
N GLY A 179 17.25 8.60 -23.24
CA GLY A 179 16.99 8.36 -24.66
C GLY A 179 17.19 6.89 -25.05
N LYS A 180 17.15 5.97 -24.08
CA LYS A 180 17.26 4.54 -24.31
C LYS A 180 16.01 3.85 -23.77
N ASP A 181 15.44 2.98 -24.59
CA ASP A 181 14.34 2.12 -24.16
C ASP A 181 14.81 1.21 -23.03
N LYS A 182 13.99 1.12 -21.98
CA LYS A 182 14.20 0.23 -20.86
C LYS A 182 13.04 -0.74 -20.83
N ASP A 183 13.28 -1.93 -21.35
CA ASP A 183 12.33 -3.02 -21.24
C ASP A 183 12.49 -3.67 -19.86
N ILE A 184 11.96 -2.98 -18.86
CA ILE A 184 11.93 -3.47 -17.48
C ILE A 184 10.52 -4.00 -17.27
N LEU A 185 10.41 -5.35 -17.35
CA LEU A 185 9.24 -6.23 -17.19
C LEU A 185 8.65 -6.79 -18.49
#